data_AF-A0A4U7KYC1-F1
#
_entry.id   AF-A0A4U7KYC1-F1
#
_cell.length_a   1.000
_cell.length_b   1.000
_cell.length_c   1.000
_cell.angle_alpha   90.00
_cell.angle_beta   90.00
_cell.angle_gamma   90.00
#
_symmetry.space_group_name_H-M   'P 1'
#
loop_
_entity.id
_entity.type
_entity.pdbx_description
1 polymer ?
#
loop_
_entity_poly.entity_id
_entity_poly.type
_entity_poly.pdbx_seq_one_letter_code
_entity_poly.pdbx_strand_id
1 'polypeptide(L)'
;MATNIASTSASSSSSAAVGSAAADKLRTGLEHKAQGNAAFTKGDIKAALASYHYAVLYLSGLESRSILGLLGENSGREGKPEDLSSDEEDQDDGEQQQQQQPVSVQSEKELSTVYSNMAACHLKQGNYDRAIQTADKSLKCDSGNVKAKYRRAQALRLQGELYEAQKFCRETIEALKRKRGKVEEEAVGSFGKELAAVERMIAVKEDKARTKWKGFLGRKPDVLAASGMNAEEKGNNQQDDLTKQGGASES
;
A
#
# COMPACT_ATOMS: atom_id res chain seq x y z
N MET A 1 58.93 -45.28 24.42
CA MET A 1 57.62 -45.45 23.78
C MET A 1 57.16 -44.07 23.34
N ALA A 2 57.04 -43.87 22.03
CA ALA A 2 56.60 -42.63 21.41
C ALA A 2 55.11 -42.73 21.08
N THR A 3 54.34 -41.67 21.37
CA THR A 3 53.22 -41.17 20.55
C THR A 3 52.62 -39.94 21.24
N ASN A 4 52.85 -38.76 20.67
CA ASN A 4 52.13 -37.53 20.98
C ASN A 4 51.07 -37.35 19.89
N ILE A 5 49.79 -37.34 20.26
CA ILE A 5 48.66 -37.13 19.35
C ILE A 5 48.32 -35.64 19.43
N ALA A 6 48.74 -34.88 18.42
CA ALA A 6 48.21 -33.56 18.14
C ALA A 6 47.03 -33.70 17.18
N SER A 7 45.84 -33.21 17.55
CA SER A 7 44.79 -32.81 16.60
C SER A 7 43.59 -32.17 17.31
N THR A 8 42.99 -31.20 16.62
CA THR A 8 41.68 -30.55 16.83
C THR A 8 41.66 -29.18 17.53
N SER A 9 42.21 -28.17 16.85
CA SER A 9 41.91 -26.74 17.08
C SER A 9 41.38 -26.06 15.80
N ALA A 10 40.52 -26.75 15.05
CA ALA A 10 40.03 -26.29 13.73
C ALA A 10 38.56 -25.80 13.71
N SER A 11 37.84 -25.80 14.83
CA SER A 11 36.40 -25.50 14.87
C SER A 11 36.04 -24.03 15.18
N SER A 12 37.00 -23.19 15.60
CA SER A 12 36.75 -21.79 15.97
C SER A 12 36.96 -20.76 14.84
N SER A 13 37.63 -21.15 13.75
CA SER A 13 37.97 -20.23 12.63
C SER A 13 36.87 -20.10 11.57
N SER A 14 35.96 -21.08 11.47
CA SER A 14 34.88 -21.07 10.47
C SER A 14 33.76 -20.08 10.79
N SER A 15 33.38 -19.95 12.07
CA SER A 15 32.30 -19.05 12.52
C SER A 15 32.66 -17.57 12.32
N ALA A 16 33.90 -17.18 12.62
CA ALA A 16 34.37 -15.79 12.46
C ALA A 16 34.43 -15.35 10.97
N ALA A 17 34.82 -16.25 10.06
CA ALA A 17 34.87 -15.97 8.62
C ALA A 17 33.46 -15.78 8.02
N VAL A 18 32.46 -16.53 8.51
CA VAL A 18 31.07 -16.41 8.06
C VAL A 18 30.45 -15.09 8.52
N GLY A 19 30.76 -14.62 9.73
CA GLY A 19 30.35 -13.30 10.23
C GLY A 19 30.90 -12.13 9.41
N SER A 20 32.19 -12.18 9.05
CA SER A 20 32.83 -11.19 8.16
C SER A 20 32.19 -11.17 6.76
N ALA A 21 31.91 -12.33 6.17
CA ALA A 21 31.31 -12.42 4.84
C ALA A 21 29.83 -11.97 4.78
N ALA A 22 29.12 -11.97 5.91
CA ALA A 22 27.77 -11.42 6.02
C ALA A 22 27.82 -9.88 6.10
N ALA A 23 28.73 -9.35 6.92
CA ALA A 23 28.95 -7.91 7.04
C ALA A 23 29.39 -7.26 5.72
N ASP A 24 30.24 -7.93 4.93
CA ASP A 24 30.65 -7.44 3.60
C ASP A 24 29.49 -7.38 2.59
N LYS A 25 28.57 -8.35 2.65
CA LYS A 25 27.37 -8.32 1.80
C LYS A 25 26.40 -7.24 2.22
N LEU A 26 26.24 -7.00 3.52
CA LEU A 26 25.44 -5.88 4.00
C LEU A 26 26.04 -4.55 3.52
N ARG A 27 27.35 -4.37 3.68
CA ARG A 27 28.07 -3.18 3.20
C ARG A 27 27.91 -2.96 1.70
N THR A 28 28.07 -3.99 0.88
CA THR A 28 27.89 -3.90 -0.58
C THR A 28 26.43 -3.62 -0.97
N GLY A 29 25.45 -4.22 -0.26
CA GLY A 29 24.03 -3.90 -0.44
C GLY A 29 23.70 -2.44 -0.14
N LEU A 30 24.26 -1.90 0.96
CA LEU A 30 24.10 -0.49 1.34
C LEU A 30 24.75 0.48 0.36
N GLU A 31 25.92 0.13 -0.17
CA GLU A 31 26.60 0.90 -1.22
C GLU A 31 25.72 0.99 -2.48
N HIS A 32 25.15 -0.12 -2.93
CA HIS A 32 24.22 -0.11 -4.06
C HIS A 32 22.93 0.67 -3.78
N LYS A 33 22.41 0.64 -2.54
CA LYS A 33 21.30 1.51 -2.11
C LYS A 33 21.69 2.99 -2.24
N ALA A 34 22.88 3.38 -1.78
CA ALA A 34 23.37 4.76 -1.86
C ALA A 34 23.54 5.21 -3.33
N GLN A 35 24.10 4.35 -4.18
CA GLN A 35 24.21 4.57 -5.62
C GLN A 35 22.83 4.75 -6.28
N GLY A 36 21.85 3.93 -5.90
CA GLY A 36 20.47 4.06 -6.37
C GLY A 36 19.84 5.38 -5.97
N ASN A 37 20.04 5.81 -4.72
CA ASN A 37 19.56 7.10 -4.24
C ASN A 37 20.20 8.27 -5.01
N ALA A 38 21.53 8.20 -5.26
CA ALA A 38 22.24 9.21 -6.04
C ALA A 38 21.78 9.27 -7.50
N ALA A 39 21.45 8.13 -8.12
CA ALA A 39 20.86 8.10 -9.45
C ALA A 39 19.42 8.66 -9.46
N PHE A 40 18.65 8.37 -8.41
CA PHE A 40 17.29 8.87 -8.27
C PHE A 40 17.22 10.39 -8.12
N THR A 41 18.14 10.99 -7.36
CA THR A 41 18.25 12.46 -7.23
C THR A 41 18.69 13.12 -8.53
N LYS A 42 19.55 12.46 -9.31
CA LYS A 42 19.92 12.89 -10.68
C LYS A 42 18.79 12.74 -11.71
N GLY A 43 17.70 12.05 -11.36
CA GLY A 43 16.57 11.81 -12.26
C GLY A 43 16.74 10.60 -13.18
N ASP A 44 17.85 9.86 -13.09
CA ASP A 44 18.04 8.62 -13.85
C ASP A 44 17.34 7.46 -13.12
N ILE A 45 16.06 7.28 -13.45
CA ILE A 45 15.22 6.25 -12.83
C ILE A 45 15.65 4.83 -13.24
N LYS A 46 16.24 4.65 -14.44
CA LYS A 46 16.66 3.33 -14.92
C LYS A 46 17.91 2.87 -14.18
N ALA A 47 18.92 3.74 -14.07
CA ALA A 47 20.10 3.45 -13.28
C ALA A 47 19.75 3.26 -11.79
N ALA A 48 18.84 4.07 -11.24
CA ALA A 48 18.37 3.92 -9.87
C ALA A 48 17.78 2.52 -9.63
N LEU A 49 16.85 2.08 -10.49
CA LEU A 49 16.25 0.74 -10.39
C LEU A 49 17.30 -0.37 -10.51
N ALA A 50 18.27 -0.25 -11.43
CA ALA A 50 19.34 -1.23 -11.56
C ALA A 50 20.15 -1.36 -10.26
N SER A 51 20.59 -0.24 -9.69
CA SER A 51 21.32 -0.23 -8.41
C SER A 51 20.47 -0.77 -7.26
N TYR A 52 19.18 -0.45 -7.19
CA TYR A 52 18.29 -1.03 -6.19
C TYR A 52 18.10 -2.55 -6.35
N HIS A 53 18.05 -3.06 -7.58
CA HIS A 53 18.00 -4.51 -7.80
C HIS A 53 19.27 -5.22 -7.30
N TYR A 54 20.45 -4.63 -7.52
CA TYR A 54 21.69 -5.14 -6.93
C TYR A 54 21.64 -5.09 -5.40
N ALA A 55 21.17 -3.98 -4.82
CA ALA A 55 21.00 -3.88 -3.37
C ALA A 55 20.10 -4.99 -2.82
N VAL A 56 18.95 -5.24 -3.46
CA VAL A 56 18.04 -6.34 -3.09
C VAL A 56 18.75 -7.69 -3.15
N LEU A 57 19.52 -7.98 -4.19
CA LEU A 57 20.23 -9.26 -4.34
C LEU A 57 21.17 -9.54 -3.15
N TYR A 58 21.94 -8.54 -2.74
CA TYR A 58 22.88 -8.68 -1.62
C TYR A 58 22.17 -8.76 -0.27
N LEU A 59 21.11 -7.98 -0.07
CA LEU A 59 20.33 -7.95 1.18
C LEU A 59 19.47 -9.21 1.35
N SER A 60 18.75 -9.67 0.31
CA SER A 60 17.93 -10.89 0.37
C SER A 60 18.77 -12.17 0.41
N GLY A 61 20.00 -12.12 -0.14
CA GLY A 61 20.97 -13.20 -0.04
C GLY A 61 21.48 -13.46 1.39
N LEU A 62 21.28 -12.51 2.31
CA LEU A 62 21.52 -12.68 3.75
C LEU A 62 20.33 -13.36 4.44
N GLU A 63 19.10 -12.96 4.09
CA GLU A 63 17.85 -13.53 4.60
C GLU A 63 17.72 -15.02 4.29
N SER A 64 18.09 -15.44 3.07
CA SER A 64 18.03 -16.84 2.62
C SER A 64 19.02 -17.75 3.35
N ARG A 65 20.15 -17.20 3.83
CA ARG A 65 21.12 -17.97 4.64
C ARG A 65 20.59 -18.21 6.05
N SER A 66 19.71 -17.34 6.56
CA SER A 66 19.05 -17.56 7.84
C SER A 66 18.10 -18.76 7.81
N ILE A 67 17.46 -19.02 6.66
CA ILE A 67 16.60 -20.21 6.48
C ILE A 67 17.45 -21.48 6.31
N LEU A 68 18.59 -21.40 5.62
CA LEU A 68 19.50 -22.54 5.46
C LEU A 68 20.23 -22.92 6.76
N GLY A 69 20.44 -21.96 7.68
CA GLY A 69 20.89 -22.24 9.06
C GLY A 69 19.79 -22.88 9.94
N LEU A 70 18.51 -22.62 9.63
CA LEU A 70 17.37 -23.17 10.37
C LEU A 70 17.17 -24.68 10.19
N LEU A 71 17.75 -25.26 9.13
CA LEU A 71 17.68 -26.71 8.84
C LEU A 71 18.93 -27.48 9.31
N GLY A 72 19.90 -26.80 9.96
CA GLY A 72 21.23 -27.35 10.24
C GLY A 72 21.75 -27.23 11.68
N GLU A 73 21.14 -26.45 12.58
CA GLU A 73 21.72 -26.23 13.92
C GLU A 73 20.68 -26.36 15.05
N ASN A 74 20.17 -27.58 15.24
CA ASN A 74 19.60 -27.99 16.53
C ASN A 74 20.75 -28.37 17.48
N SER A 75 21.37 -27.39 18.13
CA SER A 75 22.13 -27.61 19.36
C SER A 75 22.13 -26.35 20.23
N GLY A 76 21.10 -26.25 21.06
CA GLY A 76 21.13 -25.64 22.39
C GLY A 76 21.57 -24.18 22.49
N ARG A 77 20.59 -23.26 22.46
CA ARG A 77 20.70 -22.03 23.24
C ARG A 77 19.33 -21.58 23.73
N GLU A 78 18.98 -22.08 24.90
CA GLU A 78 17.92 -21.54 25.75
C GLU A 78 18.32 -20.13 26.22
N GLY A 79 17.40 -19.16 26.13
CA GLY A 79 17.62 -17.81 26.64
C GLY A 79 16.45 -16.88 26.32
N LYS A 80 15.68 -16.53 27.35
CA LYS A 80 14.46 -15.70 27.40
C LYS A 80 14.44 -14.41 26.55
N PRO A 81 13.24 -13.90 26.23
CA PRO A 81 13.07 -12.53 25.72
C PRO A 81 13.19 -11.54 26.89
N GLU A 82 14.18 -10.66 26.86
CA GLU A 82 14.23 -9.48 27.71
C GLU A 82 13.67 -8.27 26.95
N ASP A 83 12.67 -7.65 27.59
CA ASP A 83 12.17 -6.31 27.34
C ASP A 83 13.30 -5.32 27.11
N LEU A 84 13.21 -4.53 26.03
CA LEU A 84 13.80 -3.19 26.01
C LEU A 84 12.81 -2.21 25.38
N SER A 85 12.12 -1.53 26.28
CA SER A 85 11.62 -0.18 26.11
C SER A 85 12.79 0.78 25.93
N SER A 86 12.66 1.75 25.03
CA SER A 86 13.00 3.17 25.22
C SER A 86 12.93 3.92 23.90
N ASP A 87 12.25 5.06 23.96
CA ASP A 87 12.26 6.16 22.99
C ASP A 87 13.68 6.51 22.53
N GLU A 88 13.85 6.96 21.27
CA GLU A 88 14.56 8.21 20.90
C GLU A 88 14.33 8.57 19.41
N GLU A 89 13.66 9.71 19.25
CA GLU A 89 13.89 10.86 18.35
C GLU A 89 14.12 10.72 16.83
N ASP A 90 13.22 11.40 16.09
CA ASP A 90 13.38 11.85 14.71
C ASP A 90 14.15 13.17 14.63
N GLN A 91 15.22 13.22 13.81
CA GLN A 91 15.34 14.18 12.70
C GLN A 91 16.58 13.95 11.83
N ASP A 92 16.32 14.07 10.51
CA ASP A 92 17.17 14.68 9.49
C ASP A 92 18.38 13.90 8.92
N ASP A 93 18.60 14.15 7.62
CA ASP A 93 19.54 13.48 6.74
C ASP A 93 20.99 13.56 7.24
N GLY A 94 21.54 12.45 7.74
CA GLY A 94 22.97 12.34 8.05
C GLY A 94 23.29 11.12 8.91
N GLU A 95 24.06 10.19 8.35
CA GLU A 95 24.92 9.22 9.04
C GLU A 95 24.40 8.65 10.39
N GLN A 96 23.59 7.59 10.33
CA GLN A 96 23.21 6.83 11.54
C GLN A 96 24.41 6.05 12.08
N GLN A 97 24.87 6.47 13.26
CA GLN A 97 25.85 5.77 14.09
C GLN A 97 25.30 4.41 14.53
N GLN A 98 26.17 3.41 14.46
CA GLN A 98 25.89 1.99 14.72
C GLN A 98 25.51 1.75 16.19
N GLN A 99 24.22 1.65 16.47
CA GLN A 99 23.72 0.85 17.59
C GLN A 99 23.57 -0.60 17.09
N GLN A 100 24.23 -1.53 17.79
CA GLN A 100 24.40 -2.93 17.39
C GLN A 100 23.09 -3.71 17.46
N GLN A 101 22.27 -3.57 16.43
CA GLN A 101 21.17 -4.49 16.10
C GLN A 101 21.75 -5.71 15.36
N PRO A 102 21.17 -6.91 15.53
CA PRO A 102 21.64 -8.10 14.81
C PRO A 102 21.59 -7.85 13.29
N VAL A 103 22.64 -8.31 12.58
CA VAL A 103 22.86 -8.09 11.14
C VAL A 103 21.63 -8.46 10.29
N SER A 104 20.86 -9.46 10.73
CA SER A 104 19.60 -9.88 10.09
C SER A 104 18.51 -8.80 10.15
N VAL A 105 18.22 -8.26 11.33
CA VAL A 105 17.18 -7.22 11.53
C VAL A 105 17.56 -5.93 10.80
N GLN A 106 18.85 -5.57 10.80
CA GLN A 106 19.33 -4.44 10.01
C GLN A 106 19.11 -4.66 8.50
N SER A 107 19.38 -5.86 8.00
CA SER A 107 19.18 -6.19 6.58
C SER A 107 17.72 -6.12 6.14
N GLU A 108 16.77 -6.52 6.99
CA GLU A 108 15.33 -6.48 6.70
C GLU A 108 14.79 -5.04 6.63
N LYS A 109 15.17 -4.19 7.58
CA LYS A 109 14.80 -2.76 7.58
C LYS A 109 15.35 -2.04 6.34
N GLU A 110 16.58 -2.37 5.97
CA GLU A 110 17.22 -1.82 4.78
C GLU A 110 16.58 -2.32 3.48
N LEU A 111 16.25 -3.61 3.44
CA LEU A 111 15.52 -4.22 2.32
C LEU A 111 14.14 -3.57 2.15
N SER A 112 13.43 -3.31 3.25
CA SER A 112 12.17 -2.56 3.23
C SER A 112 12.36 -1.18 2.61
N THR A 113 13.40 -0.45 3.01
CA THR A 113 13.71 0.88 2.50
C THR A 113 14.01 0.87 1.00
N VAL A 114 14.81 -0.10 0.53
CA VAL A 114 15.13 -0.27 -0.89
C VAL A 114 13.87 -0.56 -1.71
N TYR A 115 13.02 -1.50 -1.28
CA TYR A 115 11.75 -1.75 -1.96
C TYR A 115 10.84 -0.52 -1.98
N SER A 116 10.79 0.24 -0.89
CA SER A 116 10.04 1.49 -0.83
C SER A 116 10.54 2.50 -1.87
N ASN A 117 11.86 2.63 -2.06
CA ASN A 117 12.45 3.53 -3.07
C ASN A 117 12.23 3.04 -4.51
N MET A 118 12.26 1.73 -4.74
CA MET A 118 11.87 1.14 -6.02
C MET A 118 10.40 1.42 -6.36
N ALA A 119 9.48 1.39 -5.38
CA ALA A 119 8.09 1.77 -5.58
C ALA A 119 7.97 3.24 -6.02
N ALA A 120 8.78 4.15 -5.46
CA ALA A 120 8.84 5.54 -5.89
C ALA A 120 9.33 5.68 -7.35
N CYS A 121 10.31 4.86 -7.76
CA CYS A 121 10.79 4.83 -9.14
C CYS A 121 9.67 4.38 -10.11
N HIS A 122 8.94 3.34 -9.75
CA HIS A 122 7.83 2.84 -10.56
C HIS A 122 6.66 3.83 -10.65
N LEU A 123 6.36 4.55 -9.56
CA LEU A 123 5.40 5.67 -9.57
C LEU A 123 5.82 6.76 -10.58
N LYS A 124 7.10 7.17 -10.58
CA LYS A 124 7.62 8.15 -11.54
C LYS A 124 7.55 7.67 -12.99
N GLN A 125 7.61 6.36 -13.23
CA GLN A 125 7.48 5.77 -14.57
C GLN A 125 6.02 5.54 -15.01
N GLY A 126 5.04 5.76 -14.12
CA GLY A 126 3.63 5.42 -14.39
C GLY A 126 3.32 3.92 -14.33
N ASN A 127 4.26 3.11 -13.83
CA ASN A 127 4.10 1.65 -13.69
C ASN A 127 3.43 1.31 -12.36
N TYR A 128 2.13 1.58 -12.23
CA TYR A 128 1.42 1.49 -10.94
C TYR A 128 1.33 0.08 -10.38
N ASP A 129 1.12 -0.94 -11.22
CA ASP A 129 1.09 -2.35 -10.78
C ASP A 129 2.39 -2.76 -10.10
N ARG A 130 3.53 -2.40 -10.70
CA ARG A 130 4.85 -2.68 -10.12
C ARG A 130 5.10 -1.86 -8.87
N ALA A 131 4.61 -0.62 -8.82
CA ALA A 131 4.71 0.19 -7.61
C ALA A 131 3.98 -0.44 -6.43
N ILE A 132 2.75 -0.95 -6.64
CA ILE A 132 1.97 -1.66 -5.62
C ILE A 132 2.70 -2.92 -5.17
N GLN A 133 3.10 -3.79 -6.11
CA GLN A 133 3.79 -5.04 -5.78
C GLN A 133 5.08 -4.80 -4.99
N THR A 134 5.82 -3.74 -5.34
CA THR A 134 7.08 -3.44 -4.67
C THR A 134 6.86 -2.78 -3.31
N ALA A 135 5.82 -1.95 -3.17
CA ALA A 135 5.40 -1.43 -1.87
C ALA A 135 4.91 -2.56 -0.95
N ASP A 136 4.18 -3.55 -1.46
CA ASP A 136 3.76 -4.72 -0.68
C ASP A 136 4.96 -5.55 -0.21
N LYS A 137 6.01 -5.71 -1.04
CA LYS A 137 7.27 -6.33 -0.62
C LYS A 137 7.95 -5.55 0.51
N SER A 138 7.98 -4.22 0.40
CA SER A 138 8.51 -3.35 1.47
C SER A 138 7.76 -3.54 2.79
N LEU A 139 6.43 -3.67 2.73
CA LEU A 139 5.57 -3.87 3.91
C LEU A 139 5.66 -5.28 4.50
N LYS A 140 6.05 -6.28 3.70
CA LYS A 140 6.37 -7.63 4.20
C LYS A 140 7.65 -7.63 5.03
N CYS A 141 8.66 -6.85 4.61
CA CYS A 141 9.90 -6.70 5.36
C CYS A 141 9.72 -5.82 6.60
N ASP A 142 9.01 -4.69 6.47
CA ASP A 142 8.69 -3.81 7.59
C ASP A 142 7.27 -3.25 7.45
N SER A 143 6.36 -3.80 8.24
CA SER A 143 4.94 -3.37 8.30
C SER A 143 4.75 -1.95 8.85
N GLY A 144 5.76 -1.39 9.51
CA GLY A 144 5.81 -0.04 10.05
C GLY A 144 6.18 1.02 9.02
N ASN A 145 6.67 0.65 7.83
CA ASN A 145 7.19 1.60 6.85
C ASN A 145 6.10 2.52 6.27
N VAL A 146 5.98 3.71 6.85
CA VAL A 146 4.98 4.73 6.48
C VAL A 146 5.15 5.17 5.02
N LYS A 147 6.39 5.35 4.54
CA LYS A 147 6.67 5.75 3.16
C LYS A 147 6.19 4.71 2.16
N ALA A 148 6.33 3.41 2.48
CA ALA A 148 5.83 2.32 1.65
C ALA A 148 4.30 2.31 1.58
N LYS A 149 3.62 2.47 2.72
CA LYS A 149 2.15 2.61 2.77
C LYS A 149 1.67 3.78 1.93
N TYR A 150 2.33 4.93 2.05
CA TYR A 150 1.96 6.12 1.30
C TYR A 150 2.12 5.93 -0.21
N ARG A 151 3.24 5.31 -0.64
CA ARG A 151 3.50 4.98 -2.04
C ARG A 151 2.48 3.98 -2.60
N ARG A 152 2.07 2.97 -1.82
CA ARG A 152 0.99 2.03 -2.19
C ARG A 152 -0.34 2.75 -2.39
N ALA A 153 -0.74 3.59 -1.45
CA ALA A 153 -1.98 4.38 -1.53
C ALA A 153 -2.00 5.28 -2.76
N GLN A 154 -0.88 5.98 -3.02
CA GLN A 154 -0.72 6.82 -4.20
C GLN A 154 -0.81 6.01 -5.51
N ALA A 155 -0.17 4.83 -5.56
CA ALA A 155 -0.21 3.96 -6.73
C ALA A 155 -1.65 3.48 -7.03
N LEU A 156 -2.39 3.04 -6.02
CA LEU A 156 -3.79 2.63 -6.17
C LEU A 156 -4.68 3.77 -6.69
N ARG A 157 -4.50 4.98 -6.15
CA ARG A 157 -5.24 6.16 -6.63
C ARG A 157 -4.92 6.46 -8.09
N LEU A 158 -3.65 6.44 -8.47
CA LEU A 158 -3.21 6.76 -9.84
C LEU A 158 -3.61 5.67 -10.85
N GLN A 159 -3.68 4.41 -10.41
CA GLN A 159 -4.18 3.30 -11.22
C GLN A 159 -5.69 3.39 -11.48
N GLY A 160 -6.43 4.05 -10.59
CA GLY A 160 -7.90 4.19 -10.67
C GLY A 160 -8.68 3.21 -9.79
N GLU A 161 -7.97 2.42 -8.97
CA GLU A 161 -8.56 1.53 -7.96
C GLU A 161 -8.98 2.31 -6.70
N LEU A 162 -9.93 3.23 -6.91
CA LEU A 162 -10.30 4.24 -5.92
C LEU A 162 -10.88 3.63 -4.63
N TYR A 163 -11.72 2.60 -4.73
CA TYR A 163 -12.34 1.99 -3.55
C TYR A 163 -11.31 1.23 -2.71
N GLU A 164 -10.34 0.56 -3.33
CA GLU A 164 -9.25 -0.10 -2.62
C GLU A 164 -8.32 0.94 -1.97
N ALA A 165 -7.98 2.02 -2.68
CA ALA A 165 -7.22 3.13 -2.12
C ALA A 165 -7.91 3.74 -0.90
N GLN A 166 -9.23 3.96 -0.99
CA GLN A 166 -10.04 4.54 0.09
C GLN A 166 -10.03 3.64 1.33
N LYS A 167 -10.28 2.34 1.14
CA LYS A 167 -10.24 1.35 2.22
C LYS A 167 -8.86 1.32 2.88
N PHE A 168 -7.80 1.22 2.07
CA PHE A 168 -6.43 1.14 2.55
C PHE A 168 -6.00 2.39 3.33
N CYS A 169 -6.35 3.59 2.85
CA CYS A 169 -6.06 4.84 3.57
C CYS A 169 -6.78 4.88 4.93
N ARG A 170 -8.04 4.46 5.01
CA ARG A 170 -8.80 4.41 6.28
C ARG A 170 -8.17 3.45 7.29
N GLU A 171 -7.90 2.22 6.88
CA GLU A 171 -7.26 1.20 7.73
C GLU A 171 -5.88 1.67 8.20
N THR A 172 -5.12 2.33 7.32
CA THR A 172 -3.81 2.90 7.68
C THR A 172 -3.93 4.03 8.70
N ILE A 173 -4.88 4.95 8.53
CA ILE A 173 -5.13 6.04 9.49
C ILE A 173 -5.53 5.49 10.86
N GLU A 174 -6.42 4.49 10.90
CA GLU A 174 -6.82 3.84 12.15
C GLU A 174 -5.65 3.14 12.83
N ALA A 175 -4.81 2.44 12.06
CA ALA A 175 -3.62 1.79 12.59
C ALA A 175 -2.58 2.80 13.12
N LEU A 176 -2.40 3.94 12.44
CA LEU A 176 -1.48 4.99 12.86
C LEU A 176 -2.00 5.72 14.10
N LYS A 177 -3.29 6.03 14.19
CA LYS A 177 -3.90 6.67 15.39
C LYS A 177 -3.75 5.85 16.66
N ARG A 178 -3.65 4.52 16.54
CA ARG A 178 -3.40 3.63 17.69
C ARG A 178 -1.98 3.80 18.25
N LYS A 179 -1.03 4.20 17.41
CA LYS A 179 0.36 4.45 17.79
C LYS A 179 0.52 5.94 18.09
N ARG A 180 0.98 6.29 19.30
CA ARG A 180 1.21 7.68 19.68
C ARG A 180 2.66 8.04 19.35
N GLY A 181 2.86 8.80 18.27
CA GLY A 181 4.16 9.34 17.88
C GLY A 181 3.99 10.51 16.90
N LYS A 182 4.97 11.43 16.88
CA LYS A 182 4.92 12.65 16.05
C LYS A 182 4.88 12.31 14.56
N VAL A 183 5.68 11.33 14.13
CA VAL A 183 5.71 10.86 12.73
C VAL A 183 4.38 10.25 12.32
N GLU A 184 3.73 9.49 13.19
CA GLU A 184 2.42 8.91 12.91
C GLU A 184 1.34 9.98 12.78
N GLU A 185 1.41 11.05 13.56
CA GLU A 185 0.48 12.18 13.48
C GLU A 185 0.61 12.93 12.13
N GLU A 186 1.84 13.23 11.70
CA GLU A 186 2.10 13.82 10.38
C GLU A 186 1.67 12.89 9.24
N ALA A 187 1.92 11.58 9.40
CA ALA A 187 1.48 10.57 8.47
C ALA A 187 -0.05 10.53 8.37
N VAL A 188 -0.78 10.58 9.49
CA VAL A 188 -2.25 10.64 9.53
C VAL A 188 -2.75 11.86 8.75
N GLY A 189 -2.11 13.03 8.90
CA GLY A 189 -2.43 14.22 8.12
C GLY A 189 -2.22 14.01 6.60
N SER A 190 -1.12 13.36 6.23
CA SER A 190 -0.79 13.04 4.83
C SER A 190 -1.75 12.03 4.21
N PHE A 191 -2.10 10.96 4.92
CA PHE A 191 -3.10 9.99 4.49
C PHE A 191 -4.51 10.59 4.47
N GLY A 192 -4.82 11.54 5.36
CA GLY A 192 -6.10 12.28 5.33
C GLY A 192 -6.25 13.10 4.05
N LYS A 193 -5.20 13.78 3.60
CA LYS A 193 -5.18 14.49 2.30
C LYS A 193 -5.36 13.53 1.14
N GLU A 194 -4.70 12.37 1.18
CA GLU A 194 -4.81 11.34 0.14
C GLU A 194 -6.23 10.74 0.09
N LEU A 195 -6.82 10.44 1.25
CA LEU A 195 -8.20 9.95 1.37
C LEU A 195 -9.20 10.96 0.79
N ALA A 196 -9.06 12.24 1.14
CA ALA A 196 -9.91 13.30 0.58
C ALA A 196 -9.74 13.44 -0.95
N ALA A 197 -8.53 13.22 -1.47
CA ALA A 197 -8.31 13.19 -2.92
C ALA A 197 -9.03 12.01 -3.59
N VAL A 198 -8.94 10.81 -3.00
CA VAL A 198 -9.63 9.61 -3.48
C VAL A 198 -11.15 9.81 -3.44
N GLU A 199 -11.70 10.34 -2.35
CA GLU A 199 -13.13 10.58 -2.19
C GLU A 199 -13.68 11.57 -3.22
N ARG A 200 -12.93 12.65 -3.52
CA ARG A 200 -13.28 13.56 -4.61
C ARG A 200 -13.30 12.84 -5.97
N MET A 201 -12.35 11.95 -6.24
CA MET A 201 -12.35 11.18 -7.49
C MET A 201 -13.53 10.21 -7.58
N ILE A 202 -13.91 9.56 -6.47
CA ILE A 202 -15.09 8.69 -6.40
C ILE A 202 -16.35 9.50 -6.67
N ALA A 203 -16.53 10.63 -5.99
CA ALA A 203 -17.68 11.50 -6.19
C ALA A 203 -17.80 11.94 -7.66
N VAL A 204 -16.71 12.38 -8.28
CA VAL A 204 -16.70 12.74 -9.71
C VAL A 204 -17.07 11.55 -10.61
N LYS A 205 -16.59 10.34 -10.29
CA LYS A 205 -16.91 9.12 -11.06
C LYS A 205 -18.40 8.77 -10.93
N GLU A 206 -18.95 8.86 -9.73
CA GLU A 206 -20.35 8.59 -9.45
C GLU A 206 -21.28 9.65 -10.05
N ASP A 207 -20.90 10.93 -10.00
CA ASP A 207 -21.65 12.03 -10.64
C ASP A 207 -21.74 11.83 -12.16
N LYS A 208 -20.62 11.47 -12.78
CA LYS A 208 -20.56 11.13 -14.21
C LYS A 208 -21.42 9.91 -14.53
N ALA A 209 -21.46 8.92 -13.64
CA ALA A 209 -22.35 7.78 -13.80
C ALA A 209 -23.82 8.24 -13.70
N ARG A 210 -24.22 8.96 -12.64
CA ARG A 210 -25.60 9.42 -12.45
C ARG A 210 -26.09 10.30 -13.60
N THR A 211 -25.26 11.22 -14.08
CA THR A 211 -25.60 12.08 -15.25
C THR A 211 -25.78 11.26 -16.53
N LYS A 212 -24.90 10.29 -16.79
CA LYS A 212 -25.03 9.35 -17.93
C LYS A 212 -26.32 8.53 -17.84
N TRP A 213 -26.66 8.02 -16.66
CA TRP A 213 -27.88 7.25 -16.42
C TRP A 213 -29.15 8.10 -16.57
N LYS A 214 -29.14 9.34 -16.07
CA LYS A 214 -30.24 10.30 -16.25
C LYS A 214 -30.48 10.62 -17.73
N GLY A 215 -29.42 10.82 -18.52
CA GLY A 215 -29.52 11.05 -19.96
C GLY A 215 -29.98 9.82 -20.76
N PHE A 216 -29.63 8.62 -20.30
CA PHE A 216 -30.08 7.36 -20.89
C PHE A 216 -31.57 7.09 -20.61
N LEU A 217 -32.02 7.22 -19.36
CA LEU A 217 -33.41 6.97 -18.95
C LEU A 217 -34.37 8.11 -19.30
N GLY A 218 -33.88 9.35 -19.38
CA GLY A 218 -34.69 10.53 -19.70
C GLY A 218 -34.99 10.70 -21.19
N ARG A 219 -34.49 9.83 -22.08
CA ARG A 219 -34.56 10.05 -23.54
C ARG A 219 -35.90 9.70 -24.18
N LYS A 220 -36.86 9.06 -23.50
CA LYS A 220 -38.28 8.99 -23.92
C LYS A 220 -39.26 8.73 -22.75
N PRO A 221 -39.96 9.75 -22.22
CA PRO A 221 -41.21 9.55 -21.49
C PRO A 221 -42.43 9.33 -22.41
N ASP A 222 -42.30 9.57 -23.72
CA ASP A 222 -43.43 9.79 -24.63
C ASP A 222 -43.84 8.59 -25.51
N VAL A 223 -43.31 7.38 -25.26
CA VAL A 223 -43.74 6.15 -25.99
C VAL A 223 -44.92 5.45 -25.32
N LEU A 224 -45.36 5.94 -24.16
CA LEU A 224 -46.55 5.44 -23.45
C LEU A 224 -47.77 6.37 -23.56
N ALA A 225 -47.61 7.57 -24.14
CA ALA A 225 -48.69 8.55 -24.30
C ALA A 225 -49.38 8.49 -25.68
N ALA A 226 -48.93 7.61 -26.58
CA ALA A 226 -49.43 7.51 -27.95
C ALA A 226 -50.15 6.18 -28.22
N SER A 227 -51.18 5.85 -27.43
CA SER A 227 -52.22 4.91 -27.86
C SER A 227 -53.52 5.16 -27.09
N GLY A 228 -54.48 5.84 -27.73
CA GLY A 228 -55.87 5.81 -27.26
C GLY A 228 -56.64 7.14 -27.25
N MET A 229 -56.39 8.06 -28.18
CA MET A 229 -57.37 9.10 -28.52
C MET A 229 -57.75 8.94 -30.00
N ASN A 230 -58.87 8.25 -30.26
CA ASN A 230 -59.84 8.54 -31.32
C ASN A 230 -60.87 7.41 -31.45
N ALA A 231 -62.11 7.68 -31.03
CA ALA A 231 -63.32 7.07 -31.57
C ALA A 231 -64.53 7.93 -31.17
N GLU A 232 -64.80 8.98 -31.94
CA GLU A 232 -66.17 9.50 -32.08
C GLU A 232 -66.84 8.71 -33.23
N GLU A 233 -67.91 7.96 -32.95
CA GLU A 233 -69.00 7.82 -33.93
C GLU A 233 -70.33 7.41 -33.28
N LYS A 234 -71.28 8.35 -33.38
CA LYS A 234 -72.75 8.32 -33.39
C LYS A 234 -73.50 6.98 -33.22
N GLY A 235 -74.54 6.99 -32.38
CA GLY A 235 -75.60 5.97 -32.36
C GLY A 235 -76.76 6.33 -31.41
N ASN A 236 -77.93 6.58 -31.99
CA ASN A 236 -79.13 7.25 -31.47
C ASN A 236 -80.04 6.42 -30.51
N ASN A 237 -80.81 7.15 -29.68
CA ASN A 237 -82.20 6.93 -29.18
C ASN A 237 -82.59 5.85 -28.12
N GLN A 238 -83.10 6.31 -26.96
CA GLN A 238 -84.52 6.27 -26.46
C GLN A 238 -84.54 6.47 -24.92
N GLN A 239 -85.16 7.55 -24.40
CA GLN A 239 -86.48 7.57 -23.71
C GLN A 239 -86.54 6.64 -22.48
N ASP A 240 -86.94 7.01 -21.27
CA ASP A 240 -87.71 8.11 -20.71
C ASP A 240 -87.30 8.25 -19.22
N ASP A 241 -87.49 9.43 -18.62
CA ASP A 241 -88.54 9.65 -17.61
C ASP A 241 -88.19 10.81 -16.65
N LEU A 242 -89.21 11.62 -16.43
CA LEU A 242 -89.24 12.87 -15.70
C LEU A 242 -89.25 12.63 -14.18
N THR A 243 -88.61 13.51 -13.40
CA THR A 243 -89.26 14.38 -12.37
C THR A 243 -88.20 15.19 -11.60
N LYS A 244 -88.27 16.54 -11.61
CA LYS A 244 -88.76 17.43 -10.53
C LYS A 244 -88.01 17.25 -9.17
N GLN A 245 -87.59 18.25 -8.40
CA GLN A 245 -87.80 19.70 -8.32
C GLN A 245 -86.90 20.24 -7.18
N GLY A 246 -86.46 21.51 -7.26
CA GLY A 246 -86.23 22.42 -6.11
C GLY A 246 -84.95 22.20 -5.29
N GLY A 247 -84.09 23.18 -5.00
CA GLY A 247 -84.30 24.62 -4.86
C GLY A 247 -84.40 25.04 -3.39
N ALA A 248 -83.31 25.59 -2.86
CA ALA A 248 -83.20 26.64 -1.83
C ALA A 248 -83.89 26.52 -0.45
N SER A 249 -83.07 26.61 0.62
CA SER A 249 -83.28 27.38 1.87
C SER A 249 -81.99 27.28 2.70
N GLU A 250 -81.10 28.27 2.77
CA GLU A 250 -81.11 29.42 3.70
C GLU A 250 -81.53 29.09 5.14
N SER A 251 -80.55 28.94 6.03
CA SER A 251 -80.33 29.70 7.29
C SER A 251 -79.34 28.98 8.19
#